data_AF-A0A6I5F6D5-F1
#
_entry.id   AF-A0A6I5F6D5-F1
#
_cell.length_a   1.000
_cell.length_b   1.000
_cell.length_c   1.000
_cell.angle_alpha   90.00
_cell.angle_beta   90.00
_cell.angle_gamma   90.00
#
_symmetry.space_group_name_H-M   'P 1'
#
loop_
_entity.id
_entity.type
_entity.pdbx_description
1 polymer ?
#
loop_
_entity_poly.entity_id
_entity_poly.type
_entity_poly.pdbx_seq_one_letter_code
_entity_poly.pdbx_strand_id
1 'polypeptide(L)'
;MRLRRSRLDRLEDDVLDERRPLAPTLRQVIALGGHAHSEPLRAWALRELQGYEGTDVPIPEYRRITAPLVMDGLAGMYKFREQPVSMFDLPDFARDSLGDEIRFGQGVGQIESLLGRNPGEIVRLSPAMAADLAVLMNENSPRQVLRLYWAVHPSALEAVLDQVRTRLVQLVGELRASMPRGQQDPTPIQVAQALQNINIVTGDNASVTVTAPVAVAHQRGSARAEIASGLEQPFPRAWVVWTISIALLVVAAITARSM
;
A
#
# COMPACT_ATOMS: atom_id res chain seq x y z
N MET A 1 22.56 37.17 6.10
CA MET A 1 21.37 36.74 6.86
C MET A 1 20.89 35.42 6.25
N ARG A 2 21.21 34.26 6.84
CA ARG A 2 20.75 32.96 6.31
C ARG A 2 19.30 32.78 6.75
N LEU A 3 18.35 32.83 5.82
CA LEU A 3 16.97 32.42 6.08
C LEU A 3 17.02 30.98 6.62
N ARG A 4 16.51 30.77 7.85
CA ARG A 4 16.31 29.42 8.37
C ARG A 4 15.31 28.74 7.43
N ARG A 5 15.76 27.68 6.74
CA ARG A 5 14.90 26.85 5.89
C ARG A 5 13.79 26.27 6.76
N SER A 6 12.54 26.44 6.35
CA SER A 6 11.40 25.93 7.09
C SER A 6 11.35 24.39 7.03
N ARG A 7 10.56 23.75 7.90
CA ARG A 7 10.35 22.29 7.82
C ARG A 7 9.63 21.90 6.53
N LEU A 8 8.69 22.73 6.09
CA LEU A 8 7.96 22.52 4.86
C LEU A 8 8.85 22.68 3.62
N ASP A 9 9.80 23.63 3.62
CA ASP A 9 10.77 23.79 2.52
C ASP A 9 11.61 22.53 2.33
N ARG A 10 12.09 21.93 3.44
CA ARG A 10 12.86 20.69 3.38
C ARG A 10 12.02 19.51 2.91
N LEU A 11 10.78 19.42 3.38
CA LEU A 11 9.85 18.38 2.93
C LEU A 11 9.58 18.50 1.43
N GLU A 12 9.35 19.72 0.94
CA GLU A 12 9.13 20.01 -0.48
C GLU A 12 10.32 19.58 -1.34
N ASP A 13 11.54 19.99 -0.96
CA ASP A 13 12.76 19.59 -1.66
C ASP A 13 12.92 18.06 -1.71
N ASP A 14 12.65 17.38 -0.58
CA ASP A 14 12.85 15.94 -0.44
C ASP A 14 11.80 15.11 -1.19
N VAL A 15 10.58 15.64 -1.31
CA VAL A 15 9.47 15.00 -2.04
C VAL A 15 9.65 15.17 -3.55
N LEU A 16 10.11 16.33 -4.01
CA LEU A 16 10.37 16.61 -5.43
C LEU A 16 11.63 15.91 -5.96
N ASP A 17 12.55 15.51 -5.08
CA ASP A 17 13.73 14.73 -5.45
C ASP A 17 13.38 13.23 -5.50
N GLU A 18 13.16 12.72 -6.71
CA GLU A 18 12.86 11.30 -6.98
C GLU A 18 13.94 10.34 -6.45
N ARG A 19 15.18 10.81 -6.29
CA ARG A 19 16.30 9.99 -5.84
C ARG A 19 16.31 9.77 -4.34
N ARG A 20 15.52 10.54 -3.58
CA ARG A 20 15.47 10.40 -2.12
C ARG A 20 14.53 9.29 -1.70
N PRO A 21 14.92 8.44 -0.74
CA PRO A 21 14.02 7.45 -0.17
C PRO A 21 12.85 8.13 0.57
N LEU A 22 11.68 7.53 0.48
CA LEU A 22 10.44 7.97 1.12
C LEU A 22 10.47 7.78 2.63
N ALA A 23 11.19 6.79 3.15
CA ALA A 23 11.17 6.52 4.59
C ALA A 23 11.67 7.72 5.44
N PRO A 24 12.82 8.36 5.16
CA PRO A 24 13.21 9.60 5.83
C PRO A 24 12.20 10.74 5.63
N THR A 25 11.62 10.87 4.43
CA THR A 25 10.63 11.90 4.11
C THR A 25 9.36 11.75 4.95
N LEU A 26 8.83 10.53 5.09
CA LEU A 26 7.68 10.23 5.94
C LEU A 26 7.96 10.46 7.44
N ARG A 27 9.20 10.26 7.92
CA ARG A 27 9.57 10.65 9.29
C ARG A 27 9.49 12.17 9.49
N GLN A 28 9.81 12.97 8.48
CA GLN A 28 9.60 14.42 8.53
C GLN A 28 8.11 14.76 8.61
N VAL A 29 7.26 14.02 7.89
CA VAL A 29 5.80 14.17 7.96
C VAL A 29 5.25 13.85 9.36
N ILE A 30 5.77 12.81 10.03
CA ILE A 30 5.41 12.53 11.42
C ILE A 30 5.76 13.72 12.32
N ALA A 31 6.95 14.30 12.16
CA ALA A 31 7.38 15.46 12.93
C ALA A 31 6.52 16.71 12.63
N LEU A 32 6.12 16.90 11.37
CA LEU A 32 5.18 17.95 10.94
C LEU A 32 3.81 17.76 11.61
N GLY A 33 3.25 16.55 11.55
CA GLY A 33 1.97 16.22 12.17
C GLY A 33 1.99 16.36 13.69
N GLY A 34 3.12 16.05 14.35
CA GLY A 34 3.29 16.28 15.78
C GLY A 34 3.26 17.75 16.15
N HIS A 35 3.88 18.62 15.34
CA HIS A 35 3.87 20.06 15.57
C HIS A 35 2.50 20.69 15.30
N ALA A 36 1.82 20.23 14.25
CA ALA A 36 0.48 20.68 13.91
C ALA A 36 -0.62 19.97 14.72
N HIS A 37 -0.28 19.17 15.73
CA HIS A 37 -1.23 18.36 16.51
C HIS A 37 -2.21 17.53 15.66
N SER A 38 -1.79 17.10 14.46
CA SER A 38 -2.58 16.28 13.56
C SER A 38 -2.29 14.80 13.83
N GLU A 39 -3.19 14.16 14.56
CA GLU A 39 -3.17 12.71 14.78
C GLU A 39 -3.37 11.92 13.47
N PRO A 40 -4.31 12.28 12.57
CA PRO A 40 -4.50 11.58 11.30
C PRO A 40 -3.26 11.60 10.40
N LEU A 41 -2.55 12.74 10.30
CA LEU A 41 -1.33 12.84 9.49
C LEU A 41 -0.23 11.92 10.02
N ARG A 42 -0.06 11.88 11.34
CA ARG A 42 0.92 11.00 11.98
C ARG A 42 0.55 9.53 11.80
N ALA A 43 -0.71 9.18 12.00
CA ALA A 43 -1.20 7.81 11.86
C ALA A 43 -1.00 7.30 10.42
N TRP A 44 -1.35 8.11 9.42
CA TRP A 44 -1.09 7.78 8.03
C TRP A 44 0.40 7.56 7.75
N ALA A 45 1.26 8.55 8.07
CA ALA A 45 2.69 8.44 7.80
C ALA A 45 3.35 7.25 8.54
N LEU A 46 2.85 6.92 9.73
CA LEU A 46 3.31 5.76 10.49
C LEU A 46 2.93 4.45 9.79
N ARG A 47 1.70 4.34 9.27
CA ARG A 47 1.25 3.16 8.50
C ARG A 47 2.01 3.02 7.19
N GLU A 48 2.30 4.11 6.48
CA GLU A 48 3.15 4.04 5.28
C GLU A 48 4.55 3.48 5.61
N LEU A 49 5.11 3.86 6.77
CA LEU A 49 6.43 3.42 7.22
C LEU A 49 6.46 1.99 7.74
N GLN A 50 5.49 1.60 8.57
CA GLN A 50 5.45 0.31 9.25
C GLN A 50 4.76 -0.77 8.42
N GLY A 51 3.89 -0.35 7.51
CA GLY A 51 2.97 -1.23 6.80
C GLY A 51 1.57 -1.27 7.43
N TYR A 52 0.71 -2.05 6.81
CA TYR A 52 -0.69 -2.25 7.13
C TYR A 52 -0.98 -3.67 7.68
N GLU A 53 0.03 -4.54 7.68
CA GLU A 53 -0.11 -5.92 8.17
C GLU A 53 -0.45 -5.96 9.67
N GLY A 54 -1.41 -6.80 10.05
CA GLY A 54 -1.84 -6.95 11.44
C GLY A 54 -2.59 -5.74 12.01
N THR A 55 -3.05 -4.83 11.14
CA THR A 55 -3.88 -3.68 11.54
C THR A 55 -5.32 -3.86 11.06
N ASP A 56 -6.28 -3.27 11.78
CA ASP A 56 -7.70 -3.27 11.40
C ASP A 56 -8.01 -2.24 10.29
N VAL A 57 -6.99 -1.52 9.82
CA VAL A 57 -7.13 -0.46 8.82
C VAL A 57 -7.11 -1.07 7.41
N PRO A 58 -8.07 -0.72 6.54
CA PRO A 58 -8.07 -1.22 5.18
C PRO A 58 -6.82 -0.76 4.42
N ILE A 59 -6.22 -1.69 3.68
CA ILE A 59 -5.09 -1.40 2.78
C ILE A 59 -5.58 -0.45 1.68
N PRO A 60 -4.92 0.70 1.45
CA PRO A 60 -5.32 1.65 0.43
C PRO A 60 -5.32 1.08 -1.00
N GLU A 61 -6.18 1.59 -1.88
CA GLU A 61 -6.29 1.09 -3.27
C GLU A 61 -4.99 1.17 -4.07
N TYR A 62 -4.19 2.21 -3.88
CA TYR A 62 -2.90 2.37 -4.56
C TYR A 62 -1.82 1.39 -4.07
N ARG A 63 -2.12 0.58 -3.04
CA ARG A 63 -1.30 -0.53 -2.55
C ARG A 63 -1.72 -1.87 -3.18
N ARG A 64 -2.74 -1.87 -4.04
CA ARG A 64 -3.15 -3.03 -4.82
C ARG A 64 -2.36 -3.06 -6.12
N ILE A 65 -1.73 -4.19 -6.38
CA ILE A 65 -0.97 -4.43 -7.61
C ILE A 65 -1.50 -5.69 -8.29
N THR A 66 -1.37 -5.73 -9.61
CA THR A 66 -1.69 -6.93 -10.39
C THR A 66 -0.39 -7.65 -10.73
N ALA A 67 -0.32 -8.93 -10.41
CA ALA A 67 0.77 -9.79 -10.87
C ALA A 67 0.29 -11.23 -11.06
N PRO A 68 0.74 -11.91 -12.12
CA PRO A 68 0.30 -13.26 -12.39
C PRO A 68 0.81 -14.23 -11.33
N LEU A 69 -0.05 -15.14 -10.90
CA LEU A 69 0.36 -16.31 -10.12
C LEU A 69 1.04 -17.31 -11.06
N VAL A 70 2.26 -17.70 -10.74
CA VAL A 70 3.06 -18.64 -11.53
C VAL A 70 3.61 -19.78 -10.67
N MET A 71 4.00 -20.87 -11.32
CA MET A 71 4.60 -22.02 -10.69
C MET A 71 5.89 -22.47 -11.39
N ASP A 72 6.82 -22.99 -10.59
CA ASP A 72 7.98 -23.74 -11.07
C ASP A 72 7.81 -25.21 -10.69
N GLY A 73 8.30 -26.11 -11.54
CA GLY A 73 8.15 -27.53 -11.28
C GLY A 73 8.83 -28.45 -12.27
N LEU A 74 8.49 -29.73 -12.15
CA LEU A 74 8.98 -30.83 -12.98
C LEU A 74 7.80 -31.58 -13.61
N ALA A 75 7.96 -32.01 -14.85
CA ALA A 75 7.07 -32.94 -15.54
C ALA A 75 7.94 -34.07 -16.10
N GLY A 76 8.08 -35.16 -15.33
CA GLY A 76 9.09 -36.18 -15.58
C GLY A 76 10.50 -35.58 -15.56
N MET A 77 11.23 -35.66 -16.67
CA MET A 77 12.58 -35.09 -16.81
C MET A 77 12.59 -33.60 -17.21
N TYR A 78 11.45 -33.03 -17.59
CA TYR A 78 11.36 -31.64 -18.03
C TYR A 78 11.15 -30.70 -16.85
N LYS A 79 11.96 -29.63 -16.77
CA LYS A 79 11.79 -28.56 -15.77
C LYS A 79 11.11 -27.36 -16.41
N PHE A 80 9.98 -26.94 -15.83
CA PHE A 80 9.32 -25.69 -16.20
C PHE A 80 9.55 -24.62 -15.13
N ARG A 81 9.51 -23.36 -15.55
CA ARG A 81 9.63 -22.18 -14.69
C ARG A 81 8.63 -21.14 -15.14
N GLU A 82 8.15 -20.35 -14.19
CA GLU A 82 7.27 -19.19 -14.43
C GLU A 82 6.05 -19.56 -15.28
N GLN A 83 5.55 -20.81 -15.14
CA GLN A 83 4.36 -21.25 -15.85
C GLN A 83 3.14 -20.63 -15.17
N PRO A 84 2.26 -19.93 -15.91
CA PRO A 84 1.03 -19.38 -15.35
C PRO A 84 0.16 -20.47 -14.73
N VAL A 85 -0.39 -20.17 -13.55
CA VAL A 85 -1.31 -21.07 -12.85
C VAL A 85 -2.73 -20.79 -13.29
N SER A 86 -3.46 -21.81 -13.77
CA SER A 86 -4.89 -21.66 -14.00
C SER A 86 -5.65 -21.66 -12.67
N MET A 87 -6.72 -20.89 -12.57
CA MET A 87 -7.63 -20.95 -11.42
C MET A 87 -8.19 -22.38 -11.20
N PHE A 88 -8.31 -23.17 -12.27
CA PHE A 88 -8.75 -24.56 -12.19
C PHE A 88 -7.67 -25.52 -11.69
N ASP A 89 -6.38 -25.14 -11.79
CA ASP A 89 -5.27 -25.92 -11.24
C ASP A 89 -5.14 -25.73 -9.71
N LEU A 90 -5.77 -24.69 -9.16
CA LEU A 90 -5.76 -24.42 -7.72
C LEU A 90 -6.81 -25.28 -6.98
N PRO A 91 -6.49 -25.73 -5.76
CA PRO A 91 -7.48 -26.32 -4.85
C PRO A 91 -8.68 -25.39 -4.63
N ASP A 92 -9.88 -25.96 -4.48
CA ASP A 92 -11.13 -25.19 -4.44
C ASP A 92 -11.12 -24.06 -3.39
N PHE A 93 -10.62 -24.34 -2.18
CA PHE A 93 -10.54 -23.35 -1.09
C PHE A 93 -9.61 -22.16 -1.38
N ALA A 94 -8.72 -22.32 -2.36
CA ALA A 94 -7.67 -21.36 -2.67
C ALA A 94 -8.04 -20.46 -3.85
N ARG A 95 -9.05 -20.85 -4.65
CA ARG A 95 -9.45 -20.12 -5.87
C ARG A 95 -9.90 -18.70 -5.60
N ASP A 96 -10.67 -18.49 -4.54
CA ASP A 96 -11.22 -17.16 -4.19
C ASP A 96 -10.18 -16.25 -3.51
N SER A 97 -9.08 -16.83 -3.00
CA SER A 97 -8.06 -16.11 -2.21
C SER A 97 -6.73 -15.90 -2.94
N LEU A 98 -6.48 -16.67 -4.01
CA LEU A 98 -5.29 -16.60 -4.85
C LEU A 98 -5.68 -16.10 -6.24
N GLY A 99 -5.99 -14.81 -6.34
CA GLY A 99 -6.15 -14.10 -7.61
C GLY A 99 -4.86 -13.43 -8.08
N ASP A 100 -4.98 -12.67 -9.17
CA ASP A 100 -3.89 -11.83 -9.71
C ASP A 100 -3.75 -10.50 -8.97
N GLU A 101 -4.70 -10.13 -8.10
CA GLU A 101 -4.63 -8.92 -7.28
C GLU A 101 -3.91 -9.22 -5.96
N ILE A 102 -2.82 -8.49 -5.71
CA ILE A 102 -2.02 -8.58 -4.50
C ILE A 102 -2.16 -7.27 -3.74
N ARG A 103 -2.40 -7.39 -2.43
CA ARG A 103 -2.44 -6.24 -1.51
C ARG A 103 -1.09 -6.11 -0.82
N PHE A 104 -0.38 -5.03 -1.12
CA PHE A 104 0.97 -4.82 -0.63
C PHE A 104 0.97 -4.13 0.74
N GLY A 105 0.88 -4.92 1.81
CA GLY A 105 0.82 -4.44 3.19
C GLY A 105 2.15 -3.95 3.76
N GLN A 106 3.28 -4.24 3.15
CA GLN A 106 4.60 -3.94 3.71
C GLN A 106 4.91 -2.43 3.74
N GLY A 107 5.69 -1.96 4.72
CA GLY A 107 6.11 -0.56 4.79
C GLY A 107 6.97 -0.11 3.60
N VAL A 108 6.94 1.19 3.25
CA VAL A 108 7.65 1.70 2.06
C VAL A 108 9.15 1.40 2.07
N GLY A 109 9.79 1.40 3.24
CA GLY A 109 11.22 1.07 3.34
C GLY A 109 11.53 -0.39 2.97
N GLN A 110 10.59 -1.30 3.18
CA GLN A 110 10.73 -2.69 2.73
C GLN A 110 10.60 -2.78 1.20
N ILE A 111 9.64 -2.06 0.62
CA ILE A 111 9.47 -1.97 -0.84
C ILE A 111 10.74 -1.40 -1.49
N GLU A 112 11.26 -0.29 -0.98
CA GLU A 112 12.50 0.32 -1.44
C GLU A 112 13.69 -0.63 -1.35
N SER A 113 13.81 -1.38 -0.24
CA SER A 113 14.86 -2.39 -0.09
C SER A 113 14.68 -3.57 -1.05
N LEU A 114 13.45 -3.98 -1.37
CA LEU A 114 13.18 -5.06 -2.33
C LEU A 114 13.66 -4.66 -3.73
N LEU A 115 13.31 -3.44 -4.16
CA LEU A 115 13.72 -2.89 -5.46
C LEU A 115 15.23 -2.64 -5.54
N GLY A 116 15.85 -2.17 -4.46
CA GLY A 116 17.29 -1.87 -4.44
C GLY A 116 18.20 -3.10 -4.48
N ARG A 117 17.72 -4.26 -4.02
CA ARG A 117 18.53 -5.49 -3.96
C ARG A 117 18.69 -6.18 -5.31
N ASN A 118 17.66 -6.17 -6.16
CA ASN A 118 17.67 -6.81 -7.48
C ASN A 118 17.04 -5.88 -8.53
N PRO A 119 17.77 -4.84 -8.99
CA PRO A 119 17.23 -3.86 -9.92
C PRO A 119 16.78 -4.50 -11.24
N GLY A 120 15.51 -4.27 -11.61
CA GLY A 120 14.94 -4.76 -12.87
C GLY A 120 14.57 -6.26 -12.89
N GLU A 121 14.81 -7.00 -11.81
CA GLU A 121 14.42 -8.41 -11.73
C GLU A 121 13.00 -8.58 -11.19
N ILE A 122 12.29 -9.61 -11.69
CA ILE A 122 10.97 -9.98 -11.18
C ILE A 122 11.07 -10.33 -9.69
N VAL A 123 10.26 -9.65 -8.89
CA VAL A 123 10.14 -9.92 -7.46
C VAL A 123 9.20 -11.11 -7.28
N ARG A 124 9.70 -12.19 -6.69
CA ARG A 124 8.93 -13.40 -6.41
C ARG A 124 8.32 -13.31 -5.02
N LEU A 125 6.99 -13.21 -4.94
CA LEU A 125 6.27 -13.17 -3.67
C LEU A 125 5.47 -14.45 -3.48
N SER A 126 5.71 -15.15 -2.39
CA SER A 126 4.96 -16.37 -2.10
C SER A 126 3.62 -16.04 -1.45
N PRO A 127 2.52 -16.68 -1.89
CA PRO A 127 1.28 -16.65 -1.13
C PRO A 127 1.43 -17.30 0.24
N ALA A 128 0.52 -16.96 1.14
CA ALA A 128 0.36 -17.70 2.38
C ALA A 128 0.15 -19.20 2.06
N MET A 129 0.80 -20.07 2.83
CA MET A 129 0.73 -21.52 2.66
C MET A 129 1.18 -22.03 1.26
N ALA A 130 2.00 -21.27 0.52
CA ALA A 130 2.46 -21.67 -0.82
C ALA A 130 3.06 -23.09 -0.89
N ALA A 131 3.79 -23.49 0.16
CA ALA A 131 4.38 -24.82 0.24
C ALA A 131 3.32 -25.93 0.43
N ASP A 132 2.35 -25.72 1.31
CA ASP A 132 1.26 -26.68 1.53
C ASP A 132 0.35 -26.78 0.30
N LEU A 133 0.08 -25.65 -0.35
CA LEU A 133 -0.61 -25.60 -1.64
C LEU A 133 0.12 -26.41 -2.70
N ALA A 134 1.45 -26.28 -2.80
CA ALA A 134 2.24 -27.07 -3.73
C ALA A 134 2.15 -28.57 -3.42
N VAL A 135 2.13 -28.98 -2.15
CA VAL A 135 1.91 -30.38 -1.76
C VAL A 135 0.56 -30.88 -2.25
N LEU A 136 -0.53 -30.14 -1.96
CA LEU A 136 -1.89 -30.50 -2.37
C LEU A 136 -2.03 -30.59 -3.90
N MET A 137 -1.43 -29.64 -4.64
CA MET A 137 -1.42 -29.65 -6.10
C MET A 137 -0.68 -30.87 -6.69
N ASN A 138 0.20 -31.50 -5.91
CA ASN A 138 0.95 -32.68 -6.32
C ASN A 138 0.23 -34.01 -6.04
N GLU A 139 -0.80 -34.04 -5.18
CA GLU A 139 -1.39 -35.30 -4.66
C GLU A 139 -2.00 -36.20 -5.75
N ASN A 140 -2.36 -35.64 -6.92
CA ASN A 140 -2.92 -36.40 -8.05
C ASN A 140 -2.42 -35.91 -9.41
N SER A 141 -1.23 -35.29 -9.46
CA SER A 141 -0.70 -34.68 -10.67
C SER A 141 0.55 -35.42 -11.16
N PRO A 142 0.67 -35.72 -12.47
CA PRO A 142 1.93 -36.21 -13.06
C PRO A 142 3.02 -35.14 -13.10
N ARG A 143 2.68 -33.88 -12.77
CA ARG A 143 3.59 -32.74 -12.62
C ARG A 143 3.85 -32.49 -11.14
N GLN A 144 5.11 -32.25 -10.80
CA GLN A 144 5.53 -31.84 -9.47
C GLN A 144 5.73 -30.32 -9.42
N VAL A 145 4.82 -29.63 -8.73
CA VAL A 145 4.96 -28.21 -8.35
C VAL A 145 5.97 -28.11 -7.21
N LEU A 146 7.00 -27.30 -7.42
CA LEU A 146 8.07 -27.05 -6.46
C LEU A 146 7.93 -25.68 -5.79
N ARG A 147 7.43 -24.69 -6.53
CA ARG A 147 7.21 -23.33 -6.02
C ARG A 147 5.95 -22.76 -6.63
N LEU A 148 5.21 -22.02 -5.80
CA LEU A 148 4.08 -21.20 -6.18
C LEU A 148 4.39 -19.78 -5.71
N TYR A 149 4.30 -18.79 -6.61
CA TYR A 149 4.59 -17.40 -6.29
C TYR A 149 3.95 -16.45 -7.30
N TRP A 150 3.66 -15.23 -6.88
CA TRP A 150 3.37 -14.15 -7.79
C TRP A 150 4.66 -13.60 -8.39
N ALA A 151 4.67 -13.44 -9.71
CA ALA A 151 5.75 -12.83 -10.46
C ALA A 151 5.50 -11.32 -10.59
N VAL A 152 5.97 -10.54 -9.61
CA VAL A 152 5.73 -9.10 -9.55
C VAL A 152 6.79 -8.35 -10.36
N HIS A 153 6.34 -7.58 -11.34
CA HIS A 153 7.23 -6.69 -12.09
C HIS A 153 7.65 -5.48 -11.22
N PRO A 154 8.93 -5.06 -11.21
CA PRO A 154 9.41 -3.94 -10.41
C PRO A 154 8.59 -2.66 -10.55
N SER A 155 8.14 -2.34 -11.78
CA SER A 155 7.33 -1.15 -12.05
C SER A 155 6.02 -1.10 -11.25
N ALA A 156 5.45 -2.25 -10.88
CA ALA A 156 4.25 -2.28 -10.05
C ALA A 156 4.54 -1.80 -8.63
N LEU A 157 5.71 -2.14 -8.07
CA LEU A 157 6.15 -1.66 -6.76
C LEU A 157 6.59 -0.20 -6.80
N GLU A 158 7.26 0.20 -7.89
CA GLU A 158 7.62 1.60 -8.13
C GLU A 158 6.36 2.47 -8.22
N ALA A 159 5.29 2.00 -8.87
CA ALA A 159 4.01 2.69 -8.94
C ALA A 159 3.39 2.90 -7.54
N VAL A 160 3.51 1.93 -6.62
CA VAL A 160 3.07 2.12 -5.22
C VAL A 160 3.86 3.24 -4.54
N LEU A 161 5.19 3.24 -4.68
CA LEU A 161 6.05 4.29 -4.10
C LEU A 161 5.75 5.66 -4.71
N ASP A 162 5.56 5.73 -6.02
CA ASP A 162 5.21 6.96 -6.74
C ASP A 162 3.85 7.52 -6.28
N GLN A 163 2.87 6.65 -6.02
CA GLN A 163 1.58 7.04 -5.46
C GLN A 163 1.70 7.61 -4.04
N VAL A 164 2.61 7.10 -3.22
CA VAL A 164 2.91 7.68 -1.89
C VAL A 164 3.59 9.04 -2.06
N ARG A 165 4.56 9.16 -2.96
CA ARG A 165 5.24 10.43 -3.27
C ARG A 165 4.26 11.48 -3.77
N THR A 166 3.37 11.12 -4.69
CA THR A 166 2.33 12.01 -5.22
C THR A 166 1.44 12.56 -4.11
N ARG A 167 1.04 11.73 -3.14
CA ARG A 167 0.27 12.19 -1.97
C ARG A 167 1.05 13.17 -1.10
N LEU A 168 2.36 12.96 -0.95
CA LEU A 168 3.24 13.92 -0.27
C LEU A 168 3.36 15.23 -1.04
N VAL A 169 3.46 15.19 -2.37
CA VAL A 169 3.48 16.40 -3.21
C VAL A 169 2.17 17.17 -3.04
N GLN A 170 1.03 16.47 -3.11
CA GLN A 170 -0.29 17.07 -2.90
C GLN A 170 -0.40 17.69 -1.51
N LEU A 171 0.08 17.01 -0.46
CA LEU A 171 0.12 17.55 0.90
C LEU A 171 0.90 18.86 0.98
N VAL A 172 2.09 18.88 0.40
CA VAL A 172 2.90 20.11 0.38
C VAL A 172 2.19 21.21 -0.42
N GLY A 173 1.63 20.90 -1.58
CA GLY A 173 0.90 21.85 -2.42
C GLY A 173 -0.30 22.49 -1.70
N GLU A 174 -1.13 21.68 -1.05
CA GLU A 174 -2.28 22.14 -0.27
C GLU A 174 -1.87 22.99 0.95
N LEU A 175 -0.79 22.61 1.65
CA LEU A 175 -0.25 23.42 2.73
C LEU A 175 0.30 24.75 2.23
N ARG A 176 1.01 24.77 1.09
CA ARG A 176 1.51 26.00 0.48
C ARG A 176 0.39 26.92 0.01
N ALA A 177 -0.70 26.36 -0.52
CA ALA A 177 -1.87 27.12 -0.96
C ALA A 177 -2.61 27.77 0.22
N SER A 178 -2.62 27.13 1.39
CA SER A 178 -3.33 27.60 2.59
C SER A 178 -2.49 28.48 3.53
N MET A 179 -1.16 28.54 3.34
CA MET A 179 -0.24 29.33 4.17
C MET A 179 0.03 30.74 3.58
N PRO A 180 -0.10 31.82 4.36
CA PRO A 180 0.35 33.14 3.95
C PRO A 180 1.86 33.16 3.66
N ARG A 181 2.26 34.04 2.75
CA ARG A 181 3.68 34.22 2.40
C ARG A 181 4.50 34.55 3.66
N GLY A 182 5.58 33.80 3.86
CA GLY A 182 6.49 33.97 5.00
C GLY A 182 6.12 33.18 6.26
N GLN A 183 4.95 32.51 6.30
CA GLN A 183 4.67 31.53 7.36
C GLN A 183 5.61 30.33 7.19
N GLN A 184 6.29 29.93 8.27
CA GLN A 184 7.28 28.84 8.24
C GLN A 184 6.67 27.47 8.50
N ASP A 185 5.79 27.36 9.50
CA ASP A 185 5.18 26.09 9.90
C ASP A 185 3.65 26.17 9.80
N PRO A 186 2.98 25.12 9.31
CA PRO A 186 1.53 25.11 9.19
C PRO A 186 0.84 25.02 10.55
N THR A 187 -0.33 25.63 10.66
CA THR A 187 -1.21 25.52 11.83
C THR A 187 -1.99 24.20 11.80
N PRO A 188 -2.52 23.73 12.94
CA PRO A 188 -3.39 22.56 12.98
C PRO A 188 -4.57 22.62 12.00
N ILE A 189 -5.17 23.80 11.84
CA ILE A 189 -6.30 24.02 10.92
C ILE A 189 -5.86 23.84 9.47
N GLN A 190 -4.73 24.42 9.07
CA GLN A 190 -4.20 24.27 7.71
C GLN A 190 -3.88 22.81 7.37
N VAL A 191 -3.31 22.05 8.32
CA VAL A 191 -3.08 20.61 8.13
C VAL A 191 -4.39 19.84 8.01
N ALA A 192 -5.38 20.12 8.86
CA ALA A 192 -6.69 19.48 8.77
C ALA A 192 -7.38 19.74 7.42
N GLN A 193 -7.30 20.97 6.91
CA GLN A 193 -7.83 21.32 5.59
C GLN A 193 -7.10 20.60 4.45
N ALA A 194 -5.76 20.58 4.47
CA ALA A 194 -4.97 19.89 3.46
C ALA A 194 -5.28 18.38 3.41
N LEU A 195 -5.47 17.75 4.58
CA LEU A 195 -5.85 16.34 4.68
C LEU A 195 -7.26 16.04 4.13
N GLN A 196 -8.19 16.99 4.15
CA GLN A 196 -9.52 16.77 3.57
C GLN A 196 -9.49 16.70 2.05
N ASN A 197 -8.54 17.41 1.43
CA ASN A 197 -8.40 17.49 -0.03
C ASN A 197 -7.64 16.29 -0.61
N ILE A 198 -6.93 15.55 0.24
CA ILE A 198 -6.11 14.41 -0.15
C ILE A 198 -6.77 13.18 0.46
N ASN A 199 -7.19 12.22 -0.36
CA ASN A 199 -7.86 11.00 0.08
C ASN A 199 -6.91 10.07 0.86
N ILE A 200 -6.50 10.52 2.05
CA ILE A 200 -5.69 9.79 3.02
C ILE A 200 -6.67 9.05 3.93
N VAL A 201 -6.87 7.77 3.61
CA VAL A 201 -7.73 6.89 4.40
C VAL A 201 -7.05 6.63 5.74
N THR A 202 -7.54 7.30 6.79
CA THR A 202 -7.17 7.02 8.17
C THR A 202 -8.24 6.06 8.71
N GLY A 203 -7.88 4.79 8.92
CA GLY A 203 -8.80 3.81 9.51
C GLY A 203 -9.36 4.32 10.84
N ASP A 204 -10.66 4.03 11.01
CA ASP A 204 -11.62 4.36 12.08
C ASP A 204 -12.31 5.73 12.09
N ASN A 205 -12.00 6.66 11.17
CA ASN A 205 -12.84 7.85 10.93
C ASN A 205 -12.61 8.42 9.51
N ALA A 206 -12.85 7.61 8.47
CA ALA A 206 -12.85 8.15 7.11
C ALA A 206 -13.90 9.26 7.02
N SER A 207 -13.47 10.52 6.98
CA SER A 207 -14.38 11.66 6.86
C SER A 207 -15.07 11.58 5.51
N VAL A 208 -16.31 11.12 5.50
CA VAL A 208 -17.18 11.22 4.32
C VAL A 208 -17.57 12.69 4.18
N THR A 209 -16.83 13.43 3.35
CA THR A 209 -17.20 14.80 2.99
C THR A 209 -18.40 14.74 2.06
N VAL A 210 -19.58 15.01 2.60
CA VAL A 210 -20.79 15.23 1.79
C VAL A 210 -20.70 16.62 1.17
N THR A 211 -20.36 16.71 -0.11
CA THR A 211 -20.52 17.95 -0.88
C THR A 211 -22.01 18.14 -1.15
N ALA A 212 -22.72 18.79 -0.23
CA ALA A 212 -24.10 19.20 -0.47
C ALA A 212 -24.10 20.36 -1.49
N PRO A 213 -24.98 20.34 -2.52
CA PRO A 213 -25.14 21.48 -3.41
C PRO A 213 -25.58 22.71 -2.58
N VAL A 214 -24.97 23.86 -2.85
CA VAL A 214 -25.26 25.12 -2.16
C VAL A 214 -26.73 25.49 -2.38
N ALA A 215 -27.54 25.45 -1.32
CA ALA A 215 -28.91 25.93 -1.32
C ALA A 215 -28.95 27.36 -0.75
N VAL A 216 -29.32 28.34 -1.57
CA VAL A 216 -29.51 29.74 -1.14
C VAL A 216 -30.98 29.94 -0.79
N ALA A 217 -31.27 30.22 0.49
CA ALA A 217 -32.63 30.53 0.95
C ALA A 217 -32.74 32.03 1.26
N HIS A 218 -33.67 32.72 0.60
CA HIS A 218 -33.80 34.18 0.72
C HIS A 218 -34.49 34.66 2.02
N GLN A 219 -35.20 33.79 2.77
CA GLN A 219 -35.59 34.02 4.17
C GLN A 219 -36.11 32.73 4.81
N ARG A 220 -35.71 32.44 6.06
CA ARG A 220 -36.11 31.26 6.87
C ARG A 220 -35.79 29.87 6.28
N GLY A 221 -34.63 29.69 5.65
CA GLY A 221 -34.13 28.35 5.30
C GLY A 221 -33.48 27.66 6.50
N SER A 222 -33.76 26.37 6.70
CA SER A 222 -32.96 25.50 7.57
C SER A 222 -32.38 24.35 6.74
N ALA A 223 -31.12 24.02 7.00
CA ALA A 223 -30.49 22.81 6.48
C ALA A 223 -30.48 21.78 7.61
N ARG A 224 -30.85 20.54 7.29
CA ARG A 224 -30.88 19.43 8.25
C ARG A 224 -30.10 18.27 7.66
N ALA A 225 -29.06 17.83 8.36
CA ALA A 225 -28.38 16.58 8.09
C ALA A 225 -29.00 15.52 9.01
N GLU A 226 -29.55 14.47 8.43
CA GLU A 226 -30.02 13.30 9.18
C GLU A 226 -29.07 12.14 8.89
N ILE A 227 -28.55 11.55 9.96
CA ILE A 227 -27.84 10.27 9.87
C ILE A 227 -28.95 9.22 9.87
N ALA A 228 -29.24 8.66 8.71
CA ALA A 228 -30.07 7.47 8.64
C ALA A 228 -29.27 6.32 9.26
N SER A 229 -29.54 5.99 10.52
CA SER A 229 -29.09 4.73 11.13
C SER A 229 -29.86 3.60 10.45
N GLY A 230 -29.40 3.19 9.27
CA GLY A 230 -29.85 1.97 8.62
C GLY A 230 -29.59 0.82 9.58
N LEU A 231 -30.65 0.07 9.88
CA LEU A 231 -30.62 -1.15 10.68
C LEU A 231 -29.40 -1.99 10.27
N GLU A 232 -28.60 -2.38 11.26
CA GLU A 232 -27.54 -3.37 11.13
C GLU A 232 -28.11 -4.57 10.37
N GLN A 233 -27.75 -4.70 9.09
CA GLN A 233 -27.94 -5.97 8.41
C GLN A 233 -26.87 -6.90 8.97
N PRO A 234 -27.25 -8.05 9.57
CA PRO A 234 -26.28 -9.01 10.05
C PRO A 234 -25.55 -9.56 8.83
N PHE A 235 -24.30 -9.12 8.64
CA PHE A 235 -23.42 -9.72 7.64
C PHE A 235 -23.32 -11.23 7.93
N PRO A 236 -23.56 -12.10 6.93
CA PRO A 236 -23.36 -13.53 7.12
C PRO A 236 -21.89 -13.76 7.48
N ARG A 237 -21.67 -14.49 8.58
CA ARG A 237 -20.35 -14.93 9.07
C ARG A 237 -19.69 -15.87 8.05
N ALA A 238 -19.14 -15.33 6.98
CA ALA A 238 -18.14 -16.02 6.17
C ALA A 238 -16.77 -15.60 6.72
N TRP A 239 -16.04 -16.56 7.28
CA TRP A 239 -14.66 -16.37 7.68
C TRP A 239 -13.85 -16.01 6.44
N VAL A 240 -13.49 -14.74 6.29
CA VAL A 240 -12.52 -14.34 5.27
C VAL A 240 -11.14 -14.54 5.86
N VAL A 241 -10.52 -15.66 5.50
CA VAL A 241 -9.09 -15.89 5.72
C VAL A 241 -8.35 -15.08 4.66
N TRP A 242 -7.90 -13.89 5.01
CA TRP A 242 -7.16 -13.01 4.12
C TRP A 242 -5.70 -13.50 3.97
N THR A 243 -5.25 -13.62 2.72
CA THR A 243 -3.88 -14.00 2.39
C THR A 243 -2.93 -12.82 2.58
N ILE A 244 -2.31 -12.73 3.77
CA ILE A 244 -1.17 -11.84 4.00
C ILE A 244 0.04 -12.44 3.27
N SER A 245 0.62 -11.69 2.33
CA SER A 245 1.81 -12.11 1.59
C SER A 245 3.05 -11.92 2.45
N ILE A 246 3.54 -12.98 3.09
CA ILE A 246 4.83 -12.96 3.78
C ILE A 246 5.93 -13.13 2.73
N ALA A 247 6.75 -12.09 2.53
CA ALA A 247 7.93 -12.18 1.68
C ALA A 247 8.99 -13.11 2.33
N LEU A 248 8.94 -14.40 2.01
CA LEU A 248 9.97 -15.38 2.37
C LEU A 248 11.04 -15.43 1.27
N LEU A 249 12.20 -14.86 1.56
CA LEU A 249 13.38 -14.88 0.69
C LEU A 249 13.99 -16.28 0.65
N VAL A 250 13.92 -16.96 -0.51
CA VAL A 250 14.66 -18.21 -0.76
C VAL A 250 15.97 -17.88 -1.49
N VAL A 251 17.09 -17.93 -0.77
CA VAL A 251 18.44 -17.76 -1.34
C VAL A 251 18.90 -19.09 -1.93
N ALA A 252 19.00 -19.18 -3.26
CA ALA A 252 19.65 -20.30 -3.93
C ALA A 252 21.17 -20.05 -4.00
N ALA A 253 21.94 -20.67 -3.11
CA ALA A 253 23.40 -20.66 -3.17
C ALA A 253 23.89 -21.53 -4.33
N ILE A 254 24.38 -20.89 -5.41
CA ILE A 254 25.08 -21.57 -6.49
C ILE A 254 26.53 -21.79 -6.04
N THR A 255 26.83 -23.00 -5.58
CA THR A 255 28.21 -23.44 -5.37
C THR A 255 28.77 -23.93 -6.71
N ALA A 256 29.39 -23.03 -7.47
CA ALA A 256 30.24 -23.43 -8.58
C ALA A 256 31.54 -24.00 -8.00
N ARG A 257 31.66 -25.33 -8.00
CA ARG A 257 32.92 -26.03 -7.69
C ARG A 257 33.67 -26.18 -9.02
N SER A 258 34.78 -25.46 -9.16
CA SER A 258 35.69 -25.58 -10.29
C SER A 258 36.40 -26.93 -10.29
N MET A 259 36.29 -27.66 -11.41
CA MET A 259 37.33 -28.55 -11.92
C MET A 259 37.80 -27.96 -13.24
#